data_AF-A0A5C8WNN7-F1
#
_entry.id   AF-A0A5C8WNN7-F1
#
_cell.length_a   1.000
_cell.length_b   1.000
_cell.length_c   1.000
_cell.angle_alpha   90.00
_cell.angle_beta   90.00
_cell.angle_gamma   90.00
#
_symmetry.space_group_name_H-M   'P 1'
#
loop_
_entity.id
_entity.type
_entity.pdbx_description
1 polymer ?
#
loop_
_entity_poly.entity_id
_entity_poly.type
_entity_poly.pdbx_seq_one_letter_code
_entity_poly.pdbx_strand_id
1 'polypeptide(L)'
;MKRILCAAALVLALGTAAEAKVVRLEIVGKQPYGSFAAGAYERWDGRVVGELALDEAGIPDLDKAGRNAAGKVEYGARIILFLPVDPAAGNGALLVDVPNRGKAYAHALYNSPRALPMASGNLDAGTGFLEDRGYRVAEVYWELGQGADLPSFTDAEGRRRFVEGVGFAIVRDAADFLAHAAGDAAGTPNPLAGSVSRTLAVGKSQDGRFLKTFLLHGFNRAEGRRVFDGMHVFVSGAGLLPILRSGLGPGSSADGAPNFADPEFPGVHDGRLTVGAIVAAAEARGEVPPKAMLLNSTVDYASLRASLGRTGASGTADLALPGNVRMYDVAGASHVTVLKAEPCTLPPGRLDWAPVARATLQRLDGWVARNEPPPETRLMPLEPATGDPAVLQPPKALPDAVVQVPRRDADGNPLGGVRLPDIAVPLGVHGLQNAPLSTFTCSLVGAYRPFARNAGGGGPPSLTERYRSQADYVNRVRAAAREAEAQGFLLPEDAAIVVNAAAETPIFDAQTPSAPPR
;
A
#
# COMPACT_ATOMS: atom_id res chain seq x y z
N MET A 1 -0.33 63.11 -39.89
CA MET A 1 0.06 62.23 -38.77
C MET A 1 -0.91 62.47 -37.60
N LYS A 2 -1.85 61.56 -37.35
CA LYS A 2 -2.64 61.52 -36.10
C LYS A 2 -2.55 60.10 -35.55
N ARG A 3 -1.95 59.94 -34.37
CA ARG A 3 -1.79 58.67 -33.67
C ARG A 3 -3.09 58.37 -32.92
N ILE A 4 -3.65 57.18 -33.14
CA ILE A 4 -4.76 56.64 -32.35
C ILE A 4 -4.16 55.66 -31.34
N LEU A 5 -4.33 55.95 -30.05
CA LEU A 5 -4.00 55.04 -28.95
C LEU A 5 -5.19 54.09 -28.77
N CYS A 6 -4.98 52.78 -28.95
CA CYS A 6 -5.92 51.76 -28.49
C CYS A 6 -5.50 51.33 -27.08
N ALA A 7 -6.35 51.59 -26.10
CA ALA A 7 -6.23 51.04 -24.75
C ALA A 7 -6.76 49.60 -24.74
N ALA A 8 -5.90 48.64 -24.42
CA ALA A 8 -6.31 47.25 -24.16
C ALA A 8 -6.79 47.14 -22.72
N ALA A 9 -8.07 46.82 -22.53
CA ALA A 9 -8.65 46.51 -21.22
C ALA A 9 -8.17 45.12 -20.76
N LEU A 10 -7.43 45.09 -19.67
CA LEU A 10 -7.02 43.86 -18.99
C LEU A 10 -8.21 43.32 -18.19
N VAL A 11 -8.86 42.26 -18.67
CA VAL A 11 -9.88 41.53 -17.90
C VAL A 11 -9.15 40.66 -16.88
N LEU A 12 -9.11 41.11 -15.64
CA LEU A 12 -8.76 40.26 -14.50
C LEU A 12 -9.88 39.23 -14.31
N ALA A 13 -9.65 38.00 -14.75
CA ALA A 13 -10.44 36.86 -14.32
C ALA A 13 -10.17 36.63 -12.84
N LEU A 14 -11.07 37.15 -11.99
CA LEU A 14 -11.18 36.71 -10.60
C LEU A 14 -11.58 35.24 -10.64
N GLY A 15 -10.60 34.34 -10.51
CA GLY A 15 -10.85 32.93 -10.30
C GLY A 15 -11.65 32.79 -9.01
N THR A 16 -12.90 32.35 -9.09
CA THR A 16 -13.61 31.82 -7.94
C THR A 16 -12.75 30.67 -7.42
N ALA A 17 -12.21 30.80 -6.21
CA ALA A 17 -11.55 29.69 -5.55
C ALA A 17 -12.56 28.53 -5.54
N ALA A 18 -12.25 27.46 -6.29
CA ALA A 18 -13.04 26.25 -6.28
C ALA A 18 -13.07 25.76 -4.82
N GLU A 19 -14.27 25.68 -4.24
CA GLU A 19 -14.45 25.33 -2.82
C GLU A 19 -13.94 23.91 -2.60
N ALA A 20 -12.83 23.78 -1.87
CA ALA A 20 -12.39 22.50 -1.37
C ALA A 20 -13.49 21.91 -0.49
N LYS A 21 -13.80 20.62 -0.67
CA LYS A 21 -14.89 19.95 0.06
C LYS A 21 -14.62 19.79 1.54
N VAL A 22 -13.37 19.97 1.98
CA VAL A 22 -13.02 20.17 3.39
C VAL A 22 -13.34 21.62 3.76
N VAL A 23 -14.36 21.78 4.61
CA VAL A 23 -14.81 23.08 5.09
C VAL A 23 -14.14 23.51 6.40
N ARG A 24 -13.59 22.54 7.15
CA ARG A 24 -12.91 22.82 8.42
C ARG A 24 -11.74 21.88 8.68
N LEU A 25 -10.61 22.45 9.10
CA LEU A 25 -9.45 21.75 9.65
C LEU A 25 -9.32 22.08 11.13
N GLU A 26 -9.40 21.05 11.98
CA GLU A 26 -9.30 21.17 13.43
C GLU A 26 -7.98 20.53 13.89
N ILE A 27 -7.01 21.33 14.35
CA ILE A 27 -5.78 20.81 14.94
C ILE A 27 -5.99 20.62 16.44
N VAL A 28 -5.92 19.38 16.89
CA VAL A 28 -6.16 18.98 18.29
C VAL A 28 -4.88 19.08 19.11
N GLY A 29 -3.73 18.76 18.51
CA GLY A 29 -2.45 18.80 19.21
C GLY A 29 -1.26 18.79 18.27
N LYS A 30 -0.15 19.34 18.74
CA LYS A 30 1.16 19.31 18.06
C LYS A 30 2.21 18.87 19.06
N GLN A 31 3.16 18.05 18.61
CA GLN A 31 4.25 17.58 19.44
C GLN A 31 5.51 17.35 18.62
N PRO A 32 6.72 17.56 19.19
CA PRO A 32 7.96 17.18 18.54
C PRO A 32 7.95 15.70 18.16
N TYR A 33 8.44 15.39 16.97
CA TYR A 33 8.52 14.02 16.47
C TYR A 33 9.96 13.49 16.43
N GLY A 34 10.91 14.32 16.00
CA GLY A 34 12.31 13.95 15.91
C GLY A 34 13.14 14.99 15.18
N SER A 35 14.44 14.74 15.06
CA SER A 35 15.37 15.53 14.25
C SER A 35 16.04 14.60 13.24
N PHE A 36 15.97 14.97 11.97
CA PHE A 36 16.33 14.16 10.81
C PHE A 36 17.24 14.96 9.88
N ALA A 37 17.70 14.34 8.79
CA ALA A 37 18.53 15.03 7.79
C ALA A 37 17.84 16.27 7.18
N ALA A 38 16.51 16.24 7.03
CA ALA A 38 15.72 17.38 6.57
C ALA A 38 15.34 18.37 7.71
N GLY A 39 15.85 18.17 8.93
CA GLY A 39 15.61 19.05 10.08
C GLY A 39 14.63 18.49 11.11
N ALA A 40 14.13 19.36 11.98
CA ALA A 40 13.18 18.99 13.03
C ALA A 40 11.80 18.71 12.42
N TYR A 41 11.10 17.71 12.96
CA TYR A 41 9.76 17.32 12.56
C TYR A 41 8.79 17.38 13.74
N GLU A 42 7.52 17.62 13.42
CA GLU A 42 6.41 17.56 14.36
C GLU A 42 5.33 16.60 13.89
N ARG A 43 4.65 16.00 14.86
CA ARG A 43 3.40 15.27 14.66
C ARG A 43 2.23 16.16 15.07
N TRP A 44 1.27 16.33 14.16
CA TRP A 44 0.05 17.10 14.40
C TRP A 44 -1.13 16.15 14.35
N ASP A 45 -1.85 16.00 15.47
CA ASP A 45 -3.11 15.26 15.52
C ASP A 45 -4.26 16.22 15.24
N GLY A 46 -5.16 15.85 14.34
CA GLY A 46 -6.25 16.73 13.93
C GLY A 46 -7.43 15.99 13.33
N ARG A 47 -8.34 16.77 12.75
CA ARG A 47 -9.55 16.32 12.11
C ARG A 47 -9.92 17.22 10.94
N VAL A 48 -10.43 16.65 9.87
CA VAL A 48 -11.10 17.37 8.79
C VAL A 48 -12.61 17.17 8.88
N VAL A 49 -13.35 18.21 8.55
CA VAL A 49 -14.81 18.16 8.34
C VAL A 49 -15.06 18.60 6.90
N GLY A 50 -15.87 17.84 6.19
CA GLY A 50 -16.20 18.13 4.81
C GLY A 50 -17.67 17.95 4.50
N GLU A 51 -18.06 18.49 3.35
CA GLU A 51 -19.44 18.54 2.90
C GLU A 51 -19.56 18.04 1.47
N LEU A 52 -20.59 17.23 1.21
CA LEU A 52 -20.90 16.66 -0.09
C LEU A 52 -22.23 17.17 -0.61
N ALA A 53 -22.31 17.39 -1.92
CA ALA A 53 -23.59 17.56 -2.60
C ALA A 53 -24.38 16.24 -2.59
N LEU A 54 -25.71 16.33 -2.63
CA LEU A 54 -26.58 15.14 -2.58
C LEU A 54 -26.44 14.25 -3.82
N ASP A 55 -26.07 14.86 -4.95
CA ASP A 55 -25.84 14.24 -6.24
C ASP A 55 -24.36 13.95 -6.49
N GLU A 56 -23.53 13.92 -5.44
CA GLU A 56 -22.14 13.51 -5.54
C GLU A 56 -22.03 12.16 -6.26
N ALA A 57 -21.40 12.18 -7.43
CA ALA A 57 -21.35 11.02 -8.29
C ALA A 57 -20.62 9.85 -7.63
N GLY A 58 -21.15 8.63 -7.81
CA GLY A 58 -20.48 7.39 -7.41
C GLY A 58 -20.64 6.99 -5.95
N ILE A 59 -21.43 7.71 -5.14
CA ILE A 59 -21.74 7.34 -3.75
C ILE A 59 -23.23 6.97 -3.61
N PRO A 60 -23.58 5.67 -3.57
CA PRO A 60 -24.96 5.24 -3.40
C PRO A 60 -25.57 5.71 -2.07
N ASP A 61 -26.89 5.95 -2.06
CA ASP A 61 -27.70 6.32 -0.89
C ASP A 61 -27.34 7.65 -0.21
N LEU A 62 -26.43 8.45 -0.78
CA LEU A 62 -26.05 9.73 -0.19
C LEU A 62 -27.23 10.70 -0.07
N ASP A 63 -28.17 10.65 -1.02
CA ASP A 63 -29.39 11.46 -1.07
C ASP A 63 -30.35 11.22 0.11
N LYS A 64 -30.22 10.04 0.75
CA LYS A 64 -31.01 9.61 1.92
C LYS A 64 -30.44 10.10 3.24
N ALA A 65 -29.18 10.52 3.27
CA ALA A 65 -28.51 10.96 4.48
C ALA A 65 -29.10 12.26 5.06
N GLY A 66 -28.89 12.45 6.37
CA GLY A 66 -29.16 13.72 7.04
C GLY A 66 -28.36 14.87 6.42
N ARG A 67 -28.96 16.07 6.43
CA ARG A 67 -28.41 17.27 5.79
C ARG A 67 -28.13 18.35 6.83
N ASN A 68 -27.09 19.13 6.62
CA ASN A 68 -26.80 20.32 7.42
C ASN A 68 -27.69 21.50 7.00
N ALA A 69 -27.53 22.66 7.64
CA ALA A 69 -28.28 23.87 7.35
C ALA A 69 -28.07 24.42 5.92
N ALA A 70 -26.94 24.07 5.27
CA ALA A 70 -26.64 24.41 3.88
C ALA A 70 -27.22 23.39 2.87
N GLY A 71 -27.95 22.38 3.34
CA GLY A 71 -28.53 21.33 2.49
C GLY A 71 -27.52 20.31 1.97
N LYS A 72 -26.30 20.28 2.52
CA LYS A 72 -25.21 19.36 2.18
C LYS A 72 -25.15 18.20 3.16
N VAL A 73 -24.47 17.12 2.75
CA VAL A 73 -24.20 15.97 3.61
C VAL A 73 -22.82 16.14 4.24
N GLU A 74 -22.76 16.22 5.57
CA GLU A 74 -21.51 16.39 6.32
C GLU A 74 -20.85 15.04 6.61
N TYR A 75 -19.53 15.02 6.60
CA TYR A 75 -18.71 13.95 7.15
C TYR A 75 -17.56 14.55 7.97
N GLY A 76 -16.87 13.72 8.74
CA GLY A 76 -15.58 14.12 9.26
C GLY A 76 -14.64 12.95 9.48
N ALA A 77 -13.36 13.26 9.60
CA ALA A 77 -12.30 12.26 9.61
C ALA A 77 -11.11 12.73 10.42
N ARG A 78 -10.60 11.85 11.28
CA ARG A 78 -9.31 12.04 11.94
C ARG A 78 -8.20 12.11 10.89
N ILE A 79 -7.25 13.01 11.12
CA ILE A 79 -5.98 13.03 10.40
C ILE A 79 -4.81 13.07 11.37
N ILE A 80 -3.66 12.56 10.94
CA ILE A 80 -2.38 12.80 11.62
C ILE A 80 -1.38 13.26 10.56
N LEU A 81 -0.70 14.36 10.83
CA LEU A 81 0.30 14.93 9.92
C LEU A 81 1.70 14.81 10.53
N PHE A 82 2.68 14.42 9.74
CA PHE A 82 4.10 14.43 10.09
C PHE A 82 4.82 15.40 9.16
N LEU A 83 5.22 16.54 9.71
CA LEU A 83 5.64 17.71 8.94
C LEU A 83 7.02 18.19 9.41
N PRO A 84 7.90 18.65 8.49
CA PRO A 84 9.08 19.40 8.88
C PRO A 84 8.65 20.73 9.52
N VAL A 85 9.35 21.14 10.59
CA VAL A 85 9.12 22.42 11.27
C VAL A 85 9.42 23.58 10.33
N ASP A 86 10.48 23.46 9.51
CA ASP A 86 10.74 24.37 8.39
C ASP A 86 10.01 23.86 7.13
N PRO A 87 8.96 24.56 6.65
CA PRO A 87 8.25 24.15 5.45
C PRO A 87 9.12 24.13 4.19
N ALA A 88 10.25 24.84 4.16
CA ALA A 88 11.16 24.81 3.02
C ALA A 88 12.01 23.52 2.96
N ALA A 89 12.10 22.77 4.06
CA ALA A 89 12.97 21.59 4.13
C ALA A 89 12.36 20.30 3.57
N GLY A 90 11.06 20.31 3.26
CA GLY A 90 10.39 19.15 2.66
C GLY A 90 10.70 18.98 1.16
N ASN A 91 10.66 17.74 0.68
CA ASN A 91 10.98 17.37 -0.71
C ASN A 91 9.86 17.67 -1.74
N GLY A 92 8.79 18.32 -1.29
CA GLY A 92 7.62 18.66 -2.09
C GLY A 92 6.62 17.52 -2.33
N ALA A 93 6.84 16.31 -1.80
CA ALA A 93 5.87 15.22 -1.85
C ALA A 93 5.01 15.20 -0.59
N LEU A 94 3.70 15.07 -0.78
CA LEU A 94 2.76 14.65 0.25
C LEU A 94 2.45 13.16 0.05
N LEU A 95 2.87 12.33 1.01
CA LEU A 95 2.51 10.93 1.08
C LEU A 95 1.25 10.78 1.93
N VAL A 96 0.13 10.46 1.29
CA VAL A 96 -1.13 10.17 1.96
C VAL A 96 -1.22 8.66 2.20
N ASP A 97 -1.27 8.29 3.47
CA ASP A 97 -1.52 6.94 3.89
C ASP A 97 -3.01 6.76 4.19
N VAL A 98 -3.53 5.62 3.75
CA VAL A 98 -4.91 5.20 3.93
C VAL A 98 -4.90 4.11 5.01
N PRO A 99 -5.24 4.42 6.28
CA PRO A 99 -5.11 3.49 7.39
C PRO A 99 -6.02 2.27 7.26
N ASN A 100 -5.44 1.10 7.47
CA ASN A 100 -6.11 -0.20 7.40
C ASN A 100 -6.82 -0.52 8.70
N ARG A 101 -8.15 -0.49 8.75
CA ARG A 101 -8.87 -0.72 10.02
C ARG A 101 -8.32 0.15 11.14
N GLY A 102 -8.07 1.42 10.82
CA GLY A 102 -7.49 2.40 11.73
C GLY A 102 -5.98 2.27 11.97
N LYS A 103 -5.26 1.41 11.24
CA LYS A 103 -3.81 1.23 11.40
C LYS A 103 -3.04 1.82 10.21
N ALA A 104 -2.33 2.92 10.49
CA ALA A 104 -1.34 3.51 9.59
C ALA A 104 -0.24 2.50 9.19
N TYR A 105 0.25 2.59 7.96
CA TYR A 105 1.28 1.74 7.39
C TYR A 105 2.51 2.47 6.86
N ALA A 106 2.49 3.77 6.59
CA ALA A 106 3.61 4.49 6.00
C ALA A 106 4.88 4.30 6.83
N HIS A 107 4.82 4.56 8.14
CA HIS A 107 5.96 4.34 9.03
C HIS A 107 6.35 2.85 9.10
N ALA A 108 5.37 1.94 9.19
CA ALA A 108 5.64 0.50 9.24
C ALA A 108 6.22 -0.09 7.93
N LEU A 109 6.00 0.57 6.80
CA LEU A 109 6.53 0.17 5.48
C LEU A 109 7.92 0.76 5.23
N TYR A 110 8.10 2.04 5.54
CA TYR A 110 9.28 2.78 5.08
C TYR A 110 10.29 3.02 6.20
N ASN A 111 9.82 3.29 7.42
CA ASN A 111 10.69 3.54 8.58
C ASN A 111 11.08 2.26 9.33
N SER A 112 10.57 1.10 8.92
CA SER A 112 10.81 -0.18 9.59
C SER A 112 12.29 -0.61 9.54
N PRO A 113 12.94 -0.85 10.70
CA PRO A 113 14.30 -1.39 10.76
C PRO A 113 14.30 -2.90 10.55
N ARG A 114 15.31 -3.41 9.85
CA ARG A 114 15.50 -4.85 9.58
C ARG A 114 15.50 -5.70 10.85
N ALA A 115 16.20 -5.22 11.88
CA ALA A 115 16.34 -5.95 13.14
C ALA A 115 15.01 -6.15 13.87
N LEU A 116 14.10 -5.18 13.85
CA LEU A 116 12.82 -5.25 14.56
C LEU A 116 11.72 -4.57 13.73
N PRO A 117 10.99 -5.34 12.89
CA PRO A 117 10.02 -4.74 11.99
C PRO A 117 8.93 -4.02 12.77
N MET A 118 8.59 -2.83 12.32
CA MET A 118 7.52 -2.03 12.90
C MET A 118 6.16 -2.67 12.61
N ALA A 119 5.30 -2.69 13.63
CA ALA A 119 3.94 -3.18 13.49
C ALA A 119 3.03 -2.13 12.82
N SER A 120 1.98 -2.59 12.13
CA SER A 120 0.91 -1.71 11.62
C SER A 120 0.34 -0.82 12.74
N GLY A 121 0.16 0.46 12.47
CA GLY A 121 -0.33 1.46 13.43
C GLY A 121 0.76 1.99 14.37
N ASN A 122 2.00 1.50 14.27
CA ASN A 122 3.13 2.15 14.93
C ASN A 122 3.45 3.46 14.17
N LEU A 123 3.50 4.55 14.93
CA LEU A 123 3.73 5.91 14.43
C LEU A 123 5.12 6.45 14.84
N ASP A 124 5.98 5.64 15.46
CA ASP A 124 7.33 6.01 15.88
C ASP A 124 8.22 6.28 14.67
N ALA A 125 9.28 7.07 14.87
CA ALA A 125 10.18 7.44 13.80
C ALA A 125 10.92 6.24 13.16
N GLY A 126 11.14 5.15 13.91
CA GLY A 126 11.88 3.99 13.42
C GLY A 126 13.28 4.38 12.91
N THR A 127 13.56 4.07 11.66
CA THR A 127 14.80 4.49 10.96
C THR A 127 14.80 5.95 10.51
N GLY A 128 13.65 6.64 10.53
CA GLY A 128 13.51 8.02 10.05
C GLY A 128 13.59 8.18 8.53
N PHE A 129 13.46 7.09 7.76
CA PHE A 129 13.69 7.11 6.31
C PHE A 129 12.85 8.16 5.56
N LEU A 130 11.57 8.30 5.91
CA LEU A 130 10.67 9.26 5.27
C LEU A 130 11.10 10.69 5.60
N GLU A 131 11.38 10.95 6.87
CA GLU A 131 11.70 12.27 7.40
C GLU A 131 13.10 12.74 6.96
N ASP A 132 14.08 11.84 6.94
CA ASP A 132 15.42 12.10 6.39
C ASP A 132 15.37 12.55 4.92
N ARG A 133 14.31 12.18 4.21
CA ARG A 133 14.10 12.51 2.80
C ARG A 133 13.12 13.64 2.58
N GLY A 134 12.68 14.32 3.64
CA GLY A 134 11.81 15.48 3.52
C GLY A 134 10.37 15.14 3.13
N TYR A 135 9.93 13.87 3.22
CA TYR A 135 8.53 13.55 2.96
C TYR A 135 7.64 14.19 4.02
N ARG A 136 6.46 14.60 3.60
CA ARG A 136 5.34 14.93 4.49
C ARG A 136 4.39 13.75 4.46
N VAL A 137 3.92 13.32 5.63
CA VAL A 137 2.99 12.19 5.72
C VAL A 137 1.65 12.70 6.26
N ALA A 138 0.56 12.30 5.62
CA ALA A 138 -0.79 12.50 6.11
C ALA A 138 -1.50 11.15 6.23
N GLU A 139 -1.80 10.76 7.46
CA GLU A 139 -2.63 9.60 7.78
C GLU A 139 -4.09 10.04 7.73
N VAL A 140 -4.88 9.55 6.77
CA VAL A 140 -6.27 10.00 6.56
C VAL A 140 -7.26 8.88 6.86
N TYR A 141 -7.91 8.96 8.02
CA TYR A 141 -8.81 7.92 8.50
C TYR A 141 -10.18 8.00 7.84
N TRP A 142 -10.58 6.92 7.16
CA TRP A 142 -11.76 6.90 6.30
C TRP A 142 -12.85 5.93 6.76
N GLU A 143 -12.50 4.97 7.61
CA GLU A 143 -13.39 3.86 7.98
C GLU A 143 -14.20 4.18 9.24
N LEU A 144 -15.49 3.83 9.20
CA LEU A 144 -16.42 4.01 10.31
C LEU A 144 -15.97 3.23 11.55
N GLY A 145 -15.96 3.89 12.70
CA GLY A 145 -15.48 3.29 13.96
C GLY A 145 -13.95 3.26 14.08
N GLN A 146 -13.24 3.71 13.06
CA GLN A 146 -11.77 3.81 13.05
C GLN A 146 -11.28 5.25 12.94
N GLY A 147 -12.15 6.25 13.15
CA GLY A 147 -11.78 7.66 13.10
C GLY A 147 -12.50 8.47 12.02
N ALA A 148 -13.40 7.86 11.25
CA ALA A 148 -14.32 8.57 10.38
C ALA A 148 -15.76 8.59 10.95
N ASP A 149 -16.41 9.73 10.77
CA ASP A 149 -17.82 9.95 11.01
C ASP A 149 -18.53 10.01 9.67
N LEU A 150 -19.20 8.90 9.34
CA LEU A 150 -19.91 8.75 8.08
C LEU A 150 -21.37 9.20 8.23
N PRO A 151 -21.95 9.83 7.19
CA PRO A 151 -23.35 10.17 7.19
C PRO A 151 -24.22 8.91 7.23
N SER A 152 -25.42 9.05 7.80
CA SER A 152 -26.32 7.94 8.02
C SER A 152 -27.78 8.29 7.76
N PHE A 153 -28.60 7.28 7.50
CA PHE A 153 -30.05 7.37 7.36
C PHE A 153 -30.74 6.17 8.01
N THR A 154 -32.07 6.22 8.12
CA THR A 154 -32.89 5.10 8.58
C THR A 154 -33.53 4.43 7.37
N ASP A 155 -33.31 3.11 7.19
CA ASP A 155 -33.91 2.34 6.10
C ASP A 155 -35.40 2.05 6.30
N ALA A 156 -36.02 1.41 5.31
CA ALA A 156 -37.44 1.07 5.33
C ALA A 156 -37.82 0.10 6.47
N GLU A 157 -36.85 -0.65 7.00
CA GLU A 157 -37.03 -1.54 8.15
C GLU A 157 -36.73 -0.86 9.50
N GLY A 158 -36.53 0.46 9.50
CA GLY A 158 -36.25 1.23 10.72
C GLY A 158 -34.81 1.08 11.24
N ARG A 159 -33.88 0.52 10.45
CA ARG A 159 -32.48 0.32 10.85
C ARG A 159 -31.61 1.48 10.38
N ARG A 160 -30.67 1.89 11.23
CA ARG A 160 -29.66 2.88 10.86
C ARG A 160 -28.69 2.29 9.84
N ARG A 161 -28.42 3.03 8.78
CA ARG A 161 -27.47 2.71 7.71
C ARG A 161 -26.44 3.81 7.58
N PHE A 162 -25.18 3.44 7.38
CA PHE A 162 -24.08 4.38 7.17
C PHE A 162 -23.65 4.34 5.71
N VAL A 163 -23.50 5.49 5.08
CA VAL A 163 -23.10 5.61 3.67
C VAL A 163 -21.58 5.40 3.57
N GLU A 164 -21.14 4.15 3.40
CA GLU A 164 -19.72 3.80 3.52
C GLU A 164 -18.86 4.32 2.36
N GLY A 165 -19.48 4.58 1.20
CA GLY A 165 -18.79 5.13 0.04
C GLY A 165 -18.17 6.52 0.29
N VAL A 166 -18.63 7.23 1.33
CA VAL A 166 -18.05 8.51 1.78
C VAL A 166 -16.60 8.34 2.25
N GLY A 167 -16.17 7.13 2.62
CA GLY A 167 -14.76 6.85 2.88
C GLY A 167 -13.83 7.21 1.71
N PHE A 168 -14.27 6.99 0.46
CA PHE A 168 -13.50 7.44 -0.70
C PHE A 168 -13.47 8.96 -0.85
N ALA A 169 -14.59 9.64 -0.58
CA ALA A 169 -14.63 11.10 -0.60
C ALA A 169 -13.73 11.73 0.47
N ILE A 170 -13.70 11.17 1.68
CA ILE A 170 -12.81 11.63 2.77
C ILE A 170 -11.35 11.67 2.32
N VAL A 171 -10.83 10.57 1.77
CA VAL A 171 -9.42 10.49 1.35
C VAL A 171 -9.15 11.44 0.18
N ARG A 172 -10.07 11.52 -0.79
CA ARG A 172 -9.96 12.43 -1.93
C ARG A 172 -9.88 13.88 -1.47
N ASP A 173 -10.84 14.30 -0.67
CA ASP A 173 -11.05 15.70 -0.30
C ASP A 173 -9.96 16.18 0.67
N ALA A 174 -9.54 15.34 1.62
CA ALA A 174 -8.44 15.66 2.53
C ALA A 174 -7.12 15.80 1.77
N ALA A 175 -6.83 14.90 0.83
CA ALA A 175 -5.61 14.98 0.02
C ALA A 175 -5.59 16.22 -0.88
N ASP A 176 -6.69 16.53 -1.56
CA ASP A 176 -6.84 17.73 -2.40
C ASP A 176 -6.70 19.01 -1.57
N PHE A 177 -7.39 19.10 -0.42
CA PHE A 177 -7.28 20.22 0.51
C PHE A 177 -5.83 20.44 0.97
N LEU A 178 -5.19 19.40 1.51
CA LEU A 178 -3.82 19.50 2.02
C LEU A 178 -2.82 19.89 0.93
N ALA A 179 -3.02 19.41 -0.30
CA ALA A 179 -2.12 19.72 -1.41
C ALA A 179 -2.32 21.12 -2.01
N HIS A 180 -3.54 21.65 -2.03
CA HIS A 180 -3.89 22.78 -2.89
C HIS A 180 -4.56 23.97 -2.19
N ALA A 181 -5.24 23.77 -1.08
CA ALA A 181 -5.95 24.85 -0.40
C ALA A 181 -4.98 25.77 0.35
N ALA A 182 -5.29 27.07 0.39
CA ALA A 182 -4.59 28.03 1.26
C ALA A 182 -5.02 27.91 2.74
N GLY A 183 -6.28 27.50 2.96
CA GLY A 183 -6.91 27.35 4.26
C GLY A 183 -8.33 26.81 4.11
N ASP A 184 -8.97 26.52 5.24
CA ASP A 184 -10.36 26.09 5.28
C ASP A 184 -11.35 27.25 5.16
N ALA A 185 -12.65 26.95 5.07
CA ALA A 185 -13.70 27.96 4.93
C ALA A 185 -13.89 28.83 6.19
N ALA A 186 -13.39 28.38 7.34
CA ALA A 186 -13.40 29.12 8.61
C ALA A 186 -12.17 30.06 8.76
N GLY A 187 -11.24 30.05 7.81
CA GLY A 187 -10.03 30.87 7.82
C GLY A 187 -8.84 30.23 8.52
N THR A 188 -8.92 28.96 8.91
CA THR A 188 -7.77 28.21 9.44
C THR A 188 -6.78 27.96 8.29
N PRO A 189 -5.52 28.41 8.39
CA PRO A 189 -4.53 28.16 7.35
C PRO A 189 -4.26 26.66 7.16
N ASN A 190 -4.10 26.23 5.90
CA ASN A 190 -3.59 24.90 5.61
C ASN A 190 -2.07 24.89 5.91
N PRO A 191 -1.57 24.03 6.81
CA PRO A 191 -0.15 23.99 7.14
C PRO A 191 0.77 23.62 5.98
N LEU A 192 0.20 23.09 4.89
CA LEU A 192 0.93 22.67 3.71
C LEU A 192 0.77 23.61 2.51
N ALA A 193 0.04 24.72 2.66
CA ALA A 193 -0.22 25.67 1.59
C ALA A 193 1.06 26.07 0.85
N GLY A 194 1.11 25.82 -0.46
CA GLY A 194 2.24 26.18 -1.32
C GLY A 194 3.50 25.30 -1.17
N SER A 195 3.47 24.26 -0.33
CA SER A 195 4.64 23.40 -0.05
C SER A 195 4.58 22.02 -0.73
N VAL A 196 3.44 21.67 -1.32
CA VAL A 196 3.20 20.40 -2.01
C VAL A 196 3.26 20.61 -3.52
N SER A 197 4.12 19.83 -4.17
CA SER A 197 4.33 19.81 -5.63
C SER A 197 3.74 18.57 -6.30
N ARG A 198 3.55 17.50 -5.52
CA ARG A 198 3.03 16.20 -5.97
C ARG A 198 2.47 15.41 -4.81
N THR A 199 1.50 14.56 -5.11
CA THR A 199 0.78 13.76 -4.13
C THR A 199 0.93 12.27 -4.44
N LEU A 200 1.28 11.49 -3.43
CA LEU A 200 1.44 10.05 -3.51
C LEU A 200 0.47 9.39 -2.53
N ALA A 201 -0.23 8.34 -2.94
CA ALA A 201 -1.01 7.51 -2.03
C ALA A 201 -0.28 6.21 -1.72
N VAL A 202 -0.37 5.74 -0.48
CA VAL A 202 0.07 4.39 -0.08
C VAL A 202 -1.08 3.62 0.54
N GLY A 203 -1.15 2.32 0.23
CA GLY A 203 -2.15 1.43 0.80
C GLY A 203 -1.69 -0.01 0.80
N LYS A 204 -1.93 -0.72 1.91
CA LYS A 204 -1.52 -2.12 2.11
C LYS A 204 -2.73 -3.01 2.40
N SER A 205 -2.80 -4.18 1.79
CA SER A 205 -3.84 -5.19 2.06
C SER A 205 -5.27 -4.67 1.78
N GLN A 206 -6.03 -4.29 2.80
CA GLN A 206 -7.37 -3.67 2.65
C GLN A 206 -7.27 -2.35 1.89
N ASP A 207 -6.30 -1.49 2.21
CA ASP A 207 -6.22 -0.15 1.59
C ASP A 207 -5.52 -0.17 0.26
N GLY A 208 -4.76 -1.24 -0.02
CA GLY A 208 -4.36 -1.51 -1.38
C GLY A 208 -5.57 -1.87 -2.26
N ARG A 209 -6.60 -2.53 -1.70
CA ARG A 209 -7.91 -2.72 -2.37
C ARG A 209 -8.66 -1.39 -2.44
N PHE A 210 -8.61 -0.56 -1.39
CA PHE A 210 -9.15 0.80 -1.38
C PHE A 210 -8.62 1.60 -2.57
N LEU A 211 -7.31 1.73 -2.74
CA LEU A 211 -6.71 2.56 -3.81
C LEU A 211 -7.07 2.05 -5.21
N LYS A 212 -7.11 0.72 -5.40
CA LYS A 212 -7.58 0.12 -6.66
C LYS A 212 -9.04 0.47 -6.96
N THR A 213 -9.92 0.34 -5.96
CA THR A 213 -11.35 0.68 -6.11
C THR A 213 -11.58 2.18 -6.25
N PHE A 214 -10.85 2.99 -5.51
CA PHE A 214 -10.85 4.45 -5.57
C PHE A 214 -10.55 4.93 -7.00
N LEU A 215 -9.50 4.38 -7.63
CA LEU A 215 -9.18 4.66 -9.04
C LEU A 215 -10.25 4.09 -9.99
N LEU A 216 -10.71 2.85 -9.77
CA LEU A 216 -11.72 2.21 -10.60
C LEU A 216 -12.99 3.05 -10.71
N HIS A 217 -13.40 3.71 -9.62
CA HIS A 217 -14.66 4.45 -9.55
C HIS A 217 -14.51 5.99 -9.70
N GLY A 218 -13.31 6.48 -10.04
CA GLY A 218 -13.12 7.89 -10.42
C GLY A 218 -12.94 8.85 -9.25
N PHE A 219 -12.64 8.35 -8.06
CA PHE A 219 -12.38 9.20 -6.90
C PHE A 219 -11.01 9.90 -6.94
N ASN A 220 -10.12 9.55 -7.88
CA ASN A 220 -8.83 10.23 -8.07
C ASN A 220 -8.93 11.61 -8.76
N ARG A 221 -10.06 12.29 -8.60
CA ARG A 221 -10.33 13.61 -9.17
C ARG A 221 -11.20 14.44 -8.23
N ALA A 222 -10.74 15.63 -7.89
CA ALA A 222 -11.48 16.66 -7.15
C ALA A 222 -11.33 17.99 -7.89
N GLU A 223 -12.37 18.84 -7.92
CA GLU A 223 -12.31 20.18 -8.53
C GLU A 223 -11.64 20.24 -9.93
N GLY A 224 -11.93 19.23 -10.76
CA GLY A 224 -11.40 19.13 -12.11
C GLY A 224 -9.94 18.67 -12.24
N ARG A 225 -9.19 18.53 -11.13
CA ARG A 225 -7.77 18.13 -11.11
C ARG A 225 -7.58 16.71 -10.56
N ARG A 226 -6.43 16.11 -10.82
CA ARG A 226 -6.05 14.80 -10.28
C ARG A 226 -5.67 14.93 -8.81
N VAL A 227 -6.12 14.00 -7.97
CA VAL A 227 -5.80 14.03 -6.53
C VAL A 227 -4.45 13.40 -6.22
N PHE A 228 -4.16 12.20 -6.74
CA PHE A 228 -2.88 11.51 -6.57
C PHE A 228 -2.15 11.39 -7.90
N ASP A 229 -0.89 11.82 -7.93
CA ASP A 229 0.01 11.64 -9.07
C ASP A 229 0.64 10.24 -9.09
N GLY A 230 0.87 9.67 -7.92
CA GLY A 230 1.43 8.35 -7.72
C GLY A 230 0.63 7.47 -6.73
N MET A 231 0.58 6.16 -6.97
CA MET A 231 -0.02 5.18 -6.05
C MET A 231 0.94 4.01 -5.77
N HIS A 232 1.22 3.76 -4.49
CA HIS A 232 2.06 2.66 -4.02
C HIS A 232 1.20 1.62 -3.30
N VAL A 233 0.90 0.53 -4.00
CA VAL A 233 -0.10 -0.47 -3.58
C VAL A 233 0.60 -1.75 -3.17
N PHE A 234 0.39 -2.18 -1.93
CA PHE A 234 1.05 -3.34 -1.36
C PHE A 234 0.07 -4.48 -1.05
N VAL A 235 0.47 -5.69 -1.43
CA VAL A 235 -0.07 -6.98 -0.99
C VAL A 235 -1.61 -7.02 -0.93
N SER A 236 -2.28 -6.51 -1.95
CA SER A 236 -3.75 -6.37 -1.97
C SER A 236 -4.47 -7.47 -2.75
N GLY A 237 -3.72 -8.46 -3.25
CA GLY A 237 -4.22 -9.51 -4.13
C GLY A 237 -4.94 -8.96 -5.36
N ALA A 238 -5.85 -9.75 -5.92
CA ALA A 238 -6.70 -9.31 -7.04
C ALA A 238 -7.92 -8.49 -6.59
N GLY A 239 -8.26 -8.56 -5.30
CA GLY A 239 -9.52 -8.05 -4.79
C GLY A 239 -9.71 -6.53 -4.86
N LEU A 240 -10.96 -6.11 -4.78
CA LEU A 240 -11.45 -4.74 -4.63
C LEU A 240 -12.04 -4.55 -3.22
N LEU A 241 -12.37 -3.31 -2.87
CA LEU A 241 -12.97 -2.95 -1.59
C LEU A 241 -14.46 -2.61 -1.77
N PRO A 242 -15.40 -3.37 -1.19
CA PRO A 242 -16.82 -3.25 -1.51
C PRO A 242 -17.57 -2.23 -0.63
N ILE A 243 -17.06 -0.99 -0.53
CA ILE A 243 -17.64 0.06 0.33
C ILE A 243 -18.61 1.00 -0.40
N LEU A 244 -18.83 0.86 -1.70
CA LEU A 244 -19.85 1.63 -2.45
C LEU A 244 -21.26 1.09 -2.18
N ARG A 245 -21.65 1.14 -0.90
CA ARG A 245 -22.92 0.67 -0.37
C ARG A 245 -23.15 1.26 1.02
N SER A 246 -24.36 1.05 1.55
CA SER A 246 -24.67 1.43 2.92
C SER A 246 -24.59 0.24 3.89
N GLY A 247 -23.76 0.38 4.94
CA GLY A 247 -23.52 -0.64 5.95
C GLY A 247 -24.38 -0.47 7.21
N LEU A 248 -24.35 -1.46 8.11
CA LEU A 248 -25.08 -1.44 9.39
C LEU A 248 -24.27 -0.80 10.54
N GLY A 249 -22.98 -0.55 10.33
CA GLY A 249 -22.07 -0.05 11.34
C GLY A 249 -20.61 -0.43 11.04
N PRO A 250 -19.69 -0.16 11.98
CA PRO A 250 -18.28 -0.51 11.85
C PRO A 250 -18.08 -1.95 11.38
N GLY A 251 -17.17 -2.14 10.43
CA GLY A 251 -16.82 -3.46 9.90
C GLY A 251 -17.85 -4.14 8.98
N SER A 252 -18.89 -3.43 8.53
CA SER A 252 -19.95 -4.06 7.72
C SER A 252 -19.51 -4.45 6.31
N SER A 253 -18.79 -3.57 5.58
CA SER A 253 -18.36 -3.87 4.19
C SER A 253 -16.85 -3.88 3.98
N ALA A 254 -16.10 -3.10 4.74
CA ALA A 254 -14.66 -2.97 4.58
C ALA A 254 -13.85 -4.07 5.29
N ASP A 255 -14.32 -4.57 6.44
CA ASP A 255 -13.53 -5.45 7.30
C ASP A 255 -13.36 -6.86 6.75
N GLY A 256 -14.33 -7.33 5.97
CA GLY A 256 -14.33 -8.68 5.43
C GLY A 256 -13.39 -8.90 4.25
N ALA A 257 -12.97 -10.16 4.10
CA ALA A 257 -12.27 -10.65 2.93
C ALA A 257 -12.54 -12.16 2.78
N PRO A 258 -12.45 -12.70 1.55
CA PRO A 258 -12.41 -14.13 1.33
C PRO A 258 -11.32 -14.79 2.17
N ASN A 259 -11.61 -15.97 2.69
CA ASN A 259 -10.68 -16.79 3.44
C ASN A 259 -10.92 -18.28 3.13
N PHE A 260 -10.10 -19.16 3.69
CA PHE A 260 -10.17 -20.59 3.37
C PHE A 260 -11.44 -21.28 3.91
N ALA A 261 -12.09 -20.73 4.93
CA ALA A 261 -13.36 -21.24 5.44
C ALA A 261 -14.57 -20.68 4.68
N ASP A 262 -14.47 -19.42 4.23
CA ASP A 262 -15.46 -18.76 3.38
C ASP A 262 -14.76 -18.09 2.18
N PRO A 263 -14.63 -18.80 1.05
CA PRO A 263 -13.97 -18.28 -0.14
C PRO A 263 -14.84 -17.24 -0.88
N GLU A 264 -16.10 -17.10 -0.50
CA GLU A 264 -17.03 -16.15 -1.09
C GLU A 264 -16.98 -14.83 -0.31
N PHE A 265 -16.89 -13.71 -1.02
CA PHE A 265 -17.13 -12.41 -0.41
C PHE A 265 -17.55 -11.41 -1.49
N PRO A 266 -18.86 -11.12 -1.61
CA PRO A 266 -19.36 -10.26 -2.66
C PRO A 266 -18.69 -8.88 -2.70
N GLY A 267 -18.40 -8.43 -3.91
CA GLY A 267 -17.78 -7.15 -4.24
C GLY A 267 -16.25 -7.13 -4.12
N VAL A 268 -15.61 -8.17 -3.58
CA VAL A 268 -14.13 -8.23 -3.55
C VAL A 268 -13.58 -8.78 -4.87
N HIS A 269 -14.14 -9.84 -5.44
CA HIS A 269 -13.65 -10.43 -6.69
C HIS A 269 -14.69 -10.44 -7.82
N ASP A 270 -15.72 -9.59 -7.71
CA ASP A 270 -16.86 -9.60 -8.63
C ASP A 270 -16.71 -8.55 -9.75
N GLY A 271 -15.68 -7.69 -9.65
CA GLY A 271 -15.45 -6.56 -10.55
C GLY A 271 -14.27 -6.76 -11.51
N ARG A 272 -13.71 -5.64 -11.97
CA ARG A 272 -12.49 -5.64 -12.79
C ARG A 272 -11.30 -6.04 -11.92
N LEU A 273 -10.77 -7.24 -12.16
CA LEU A 273 -9.67 -7.80 -11.37
C LEU A 273 -8.30 -7.24 -11.76
N THR A 274 -8.09 -7.01 -13.06
CA THR A 274 -6.77 -6.70 -13.59
C THR A 274 -6.46 -5.21 -13.47
N VAL A 275 -5.20 -4.90 -13.21
CA VAL A 275 -4.75 -3.51 -13.11
C VAL A 275 -4.99 -2.75 -14.42
N GLY A 276 -4.76 -3.42 -15.56
CA GLY A 276 -5.05 -2.85 -16.88
C GLY A 276 -6.52 -2.47 -17.05
N ALA A 277 -7.46 -3.30 -16.59
CA ALA A 277 -8.89 -3.00 -16.67
C ALA A 277 -9.31 -1.86 -15.73
N ILE A 278 -8.65 -1.69 -14.59
CA ILE A 278 -8.85 -0.56 -13.68
C ILE A 278 -8.36 0.74 -14.32
N VAL A 279 -7.13 0.74 -14.88
CA VAL A 279 -6.57 1.91 -15.57
C VAL A 279 -7.42 2.30 -16.77
N ALA A 280 -7.83 1.33 -17.60
CA ALA A 280 -8.72 1.58 -18.73
C ALA A 280 -10.08 2.17 -18.30
N ALA A 281 -10.56 1.89 -17.07
CA ALA A 281 -11.77 2.52 -16.53
C ALA A 281 -11.59 4.03 -16.34
N ALA A 282 -10.43 4.43 -15.80
CA ALA A 282 -10.08 5.83 -15.61
C ALA A 282 -9.92 6.56 -16.95
N GLU A 283 -9.19 5.95 -17.89
CA GLU A 283 -9.02 6.52 -19.24
C GLU A 283 -10.36 6.70 -19.98
N ALA A 284 -11.27 5.73 -19.85
CA ALA A 284 -12.61 5.83 -20.44
C ALA A 284 -13.46 6.99 -19.90
N ARG A 285 -13.11 7.53 -18.72
CA ARG A 285 -13.72 8.76 -18.15
C ARG A 285 -12.99 10.04 -18.55
N GLY A 286 -11.96 9.94 -19.39
CA GLY A 286 -11.11 11.07 -19.79
C GLY A 286 -10.11 11.48 -18.70
N GLU A 287 -9.88 10.63 -17.70
CA GLU A 287 -8.87 10.88 -16.67
C GLU A 287 -7.48 10.54 -17.19
N VAL A 288 -6.46 11.23 -16.67
CA VAL A 288 -5.07 10.80 -16.84
C VAL A 288 -4.71 9.95 -15.62
N PRO A 289 -4.53 8.63 -15.76
CA PRO A 289 -4.29 7.76 -14.62
C PRO A 289 -2.97 8.08 -13.89
N PRO A 290 -2.88 7.84 -12.57
CA PRO A 290 -1.66 8.03 -11.81
C PRO A 290 -0.57 7.05 -12.25
N LYS A 291 0.68 7.36 -11.94
CA LYS A 291 1.76 6.38 -11.97
C LYS A 291 1.56 5.41 -10.81
N ALA A 292 1.65 4.11 -11.04
CA ALA A 292 1.37 3.13 -10.01
C ALA A 292 2.46 2.06 -9.91
N MET A 293 2.81 1.71 -8.68
CA MET A 293 3.63 0.55 -8.36
C MET A 293 2.83 -0.41 -7.48
N LEU A 294 2.69 -1.65 -7.95
CA LEU A 294 2.02 -2.72 -7.21
C LEU A 294 3.03 -3.75 -6.75
N LEU A 295 3.07 -4.02 -5.45
CA LEU A 295 3.95 -5.02 -4.86
C LEU A 295 3.12 -6.18 -4.34
N ASN A 296 3.40 -7.39 -4.81
CA ASN A 296 2.78 -8.61 -4.26
C ASN A 296 3.83 -9.42 -3.51
N SER A 297 3.39 -10.13 -2.48
CA SER A 297 4.19 -11.14 -1.79
C SER A 297 3.95 -12.52 -2.41
N THR A 298 4.87 -13.47 -2.19
CA THR A 298 4.65 -14.87 -2.58
C THR A 298 3.39 -15.46 -1.96
N VAL A 299 3.12 -15.13 -0.69
CA VAL A 299 1.97 -15.67 0.05
C VAL A 299 0.63 -15.17 -0.53
N ASP A 300 0.58 -13.96 -1.10
CA ASP A 300 -0.67 -13.39 -1.65
C ASP A 300 -1.25 -14.22 -2.81
N TYR A 301 -0.41 -14.94 -3.53
CA TYR A 301 -0.85 -15.79 -4.62
C TYR A 301 -1.72 -16.96 -4.14
N ALA A 302 -1.32 -17.58 -3.03
CA ALA A 302 -2.07 -18.67 -2.43
C ALA A 302 -3.23 -18.14 -1.58
N SER A 303 -3.04 -17.07 -0.81
CA SER A 303 -4.01 -16.62 0.20
C SER A 303 -5.00 -15.58 -0.29
N LEU A 304 -4.66 -14.78 -1.31
CA LEU A 304 -5.46 -13.64 -1.76
C LEU A 304 -5.69 -13.62 -3.28
N ARG A 305 -5.44 -14.76 -3.95
CA ARG A 305 -5.66 -14.96 -5.39
C ARG A 305 -4.95 -13.90 -6.24
N ALA A 306 -3.74 -13.48 -5.85
CA ALA A 306 -3.03 -12.39 -6.52
C ALA A 306 -2.83 -12.61 -8.04
N SER A 307 -2.75 -13.87 -8.48
CA SER A 307 -2.68 -14.26 -9.88
C SER A 307 -3.81 -13.70 -10.73
N LEU A 308 -5.03 -13.59 -10.20
CA LEU A 308 -6.18 -13.05 -10.96
C LEU A 308 -6.02 -11.55 -11.27
N GLY A 309 -5.16 -10.83 -10.55
CA GLY A 309 -4.80 -9.44 -10.87
C GLY A 309 -3.90 -9.32 -12.10
N ARG A 310 -3.23 -10.43 -12.48
CA ARG A 310 -2.37 -10.54 -13.66
C ARG A 310 -3.08 -11.18 -14.85
N THR A 311 -3.89 -12.20 -14.60
CA THR A 311 -4.50 -13.02 -15.67
C THR A 311 -5.98 -12.71 -15.91
N GLY A 312 -6.67 -12.13 -14.92
CA GLY A 312 -8.09 -11.85 -14.98
C GLY A 312 -8.97 -13.02 -14.52
N ALA A 313 -10.24 -12.97 -14.91
CA ALA A 313 -11.27 -13.93 -14.50
C ALA A 313 -11.27 -15.24 -15.30
N SER A 314 -10.40 -15.36 -16.31
CA SER A 314 -10.26 -16.57 -17.13
C SER A 314 -8.85 -16.63 -17.73
N GLY A 315 -8.40 -17.85 -18.02
CA GLY A 315 -7.08 -18.09 -18.60
C GLY A 315 -5.93 -18.01 -17.58
N THR A 316 -4.71 -18.26 -18.08
CA THR A 316 -3.49 -18.41 -17.26
C THR A 316 -2.34 -17.52 -17.70
N ALA A 317 -2.47 -16.79 -18.80
CA ALA A 317 -1.44 -15.91 -19.33
C ALA A 317 -1.47 -14.54 -18.64
N ASP A 318 -0.30 -13.99 -18.35
CA ASP A 318 -0.17 -12.62 -17.88
C ASP A 318 -0.68 -11.64 -18.94
N LEU A 319 -1.52 -10.70 -18.51
CA LEU A 319 -1.99 -9.61 -19.34
C LEU A 319 -1.02 -8.43 -19.27
N ALA A 320 -0.92 -7.68 -20.36
CA ALA A 320 -0.05 -6.52 -20.45
C ALA A 320 -0.45 -5.45 -19.41
N LEU A 321 0.57 -4.88 -18.75
CA LEU A 321 0.38 -3.75 -17.85
C LEU A 321 0.43 -2.43 -18.65
N PRO A 322 -0.39 -1.43 -18.28
CA PRO A 322 -0.29 -0.08 -18.85
C PRO A 322 1.09 0.54 -18.61
N GLY A 323 1.52 1.45 -19.49
CA GLY A 323 2.86 2.06 -19.42
C GLY A 323 3.14 2.86 -18.15
N ASN A 324 2.08 3.39 -17.50
CA ASN A 324 2.10 4.09 -16.21
C ASN A 324 2.04 3.14 -15.00
N VAL A 325 2.15 1.83 -15.20
CA VAL A 325 2.12 0.82 -14.14
C VAL A 325 3.43 0.03 -14.12
N ARG A 326 3.91 -0.28 -12.90
CA ARG A 326 4.89 -1.34 -12.65
C ARG A 326 4.34 -2.30 -11.61
N MET A 327 4.69 -3.58 -11.78
CA MET A 327 4.35 -4.62 -10.81
C MET A 327 5.61 -5.37 -10.40
N TYR A 328 5.75 -5.60 -9.10
CA TYR A 328 6.88 -6.31 -8.52
C TYR A 328 6.39 -7.39 -7.58
N ASP A 329 6.69 -8.64 -7.92
CA ASP A 329 6.49 -9.76 -7.03
C ASP A 329 7.73 -9.94 -6.16
N VAL A 330 7.61 -9.73 -4.86
CA VAL A 330 8.72 -9.92 -3.91
C VAL A 330 8.82 -11.40 -3.56
N ALA A 331 9.82 -12.07 -4.16
CA ALA A 331 10.00 -13.51 -4.02
C ALA A 331 10.26 -13.88 -2.55
N GLY A 332 9.57 -14.90 -2.05
CA GLY A 332 9.68 -15.41 -0.68
C GLY A 332 9.03 -14.54 0.40
N ALA A 333 8.48 -13.37 0.05
CA ALA A 333 7.87 -12.48 1.02
C ALA A 333 6.53 -13.02 1.56
N SER A 334 6.24 -12.64 2.80
CA SER A 334 4.95 -12.85 3.46
C SER A 334 4.05 -11.61 3.32
N HIS A 335 2.74 -11.81 3.36
CA HIS A 335 1.76 -10.71 3.35
C HIS A 335 1.90 -9.84 4.61
N VAL A 336 2.13 -10.48 5.74
CA VAL A 336 2.38 -9.84 7.04
C VAL A 336 3.63 -10.42 7.66
N THR A 337 4.51 -9.56 8.16
CA THR A 337 5.75 -9.95 8.86
C THR A 337 5.52 -9.84 10.36
N VAL A 338 5.64 -10.95 11.09
CA VAL A 338 5.51 -10.98 12.56
C VAL A 338 6.67 -11.71 13.22
N LEU A 339 7.00 -11.28 14.45
CA LEU A 339 8.04 -11.90 15.27
C LEU A 339 7.62 -13.22 15.91
N LYS A 340 6.32 -13.46 16.09
CA LYS A 340 5.80 -14.71 16.64
C LYS A 340 4.42 -14.97 16.04
N ALA A 341 4.13 -16.23 15.83
CA ALA A 341 2.84 -16.72 15.34
C ALA A 341 2.56 -18.06 16.01
N GLU A 342 2.43 -18.05 17.34
CA GLU A 342 2.17 -19.24 18.18
C GLU A 342 1.04 -20.16 17.66
N PRO A 343 -0.08 -19.65 17.10
CA PRO A 343 -1.12 -20.55 16.59
C PRO A 343 -0.75 -21.25 15.27
N CYS A 344 0.36 -20.90 14.62
CA CYS A 344 0.74 -21.45 13.32
C CYS A 344 1.72 -22.62 13.44
N THR A 345 1.60 -23.60 12.55
CA THR A 345 2.34 -24.86 12.60
C THR A 345 3.83 -24.68 12.33
N LEU A 346 4.19 -23.80 11.40
CA LEU A 346 5.57 -23.53 11.02
C LEU A 346 6.02 -22.15 11.52
N PRO A 347 7.33 -21.94 11.74
CA PRO A 347 7.89 -20.63 12.02
C PRO A 347 7.42 -19.61 10.97
N PRO A 348 6.95 -18.40 11.37
CA PRO A 348 6.45 -17.42 10.43
C PRO A 348 7.55 -16.97 9.47
N GLY A 349 7.20 -16.71 8.21
CA GLY A 349 8.11 -16.08 7.26
C GLY A 349 8.44 -14.65 7.71
N ARG A 350 9.73 -14.29 7.73
CA ARG A 350 10.19 -12.97 8.18
C ARG A 350 11.16 -12.29 7.22
N LEU A 351 11.05 -12.59 5.93
CA LEU A 351 11.82 -11.88 4.93
C LEU A 351 11.56 -10.37 5.07
N ASP A 352 12.60 -9.59 5.38
CA ASP A 352 12.50 -8.14 5.45
C ASP A 352 12.44 -7.54 4.05
N TRP A 353 11.24 -7.15 3.64
CA TRP A 353 10.99 -6.50 2.35
C TRP A 353 10.76 -4.98 2.49
N ALA A 354 10.93 -4.38 3.68
CA ALA A 354 10.93 -2.93 3.84
C ALA A 354 11.99 -2.22 2.97
N PRO A 355 13.20 -2.78 2.74
CA PRO A 355 14.15 -2.24 1.77
C PRO A 355 13.57 -2.09 0.35
N VAL A 356 12.77 -3.06 -0.10
CA VAL A 356 12.12 -2.98 -1.42
C VAL A 356 11.09 -1.86 -1.41
N ALA A 357 10.28 -1.74 -0.34
CA ALA A 357 9.30 -0.66 -0.20
C ALA A 357 9.97 0.73 -0.23
N ARG A 358 11.10 0.92 0.46
CA ARG A 358 11.88 2.16 0.42
C ARG A 358 12.42 2.47 -0.97
N ALA A 359 13.03 1.48 -1.63
CA ALA A 359 13.56 1.65 -2.97
C ALA A 359 12.44 2.01 -3.97
N THR A 360 11.33 1.28 -3.97
CA THR A 360 10.21 1.54 -4.89
C THR A 360 9.48 2.84 -4.60
N LEU A 361 9.41 3.30 -3.34
CA LEU A 361 8.87 4.63 -3.03
C LEU A 361 9.72 5.73 -3.68
N GLN A 362 11.05 5.70 -3.53
CA GLN A 362 11.92 6.69 -4.19
C GLN A 362 11.80 6.65 -5.72
N ARG A 363 11.64 5.46 -6.30
CA ARG A 363 11.48 5.30 -7.75
C ARG A 363 10.12 5.80 -8.22
N LEU A 364 9.05 5.57 -7.47
CA LEU A 364 7.74 6.14 -7.76
C LEU A 364 7.79 7.66 -7.68
N ASP A 365 8.41 8.20 -6.64
CA ASP A 365 8.55 9.64 -6.44
C ASP A 365 9.36 10.31 -7.57
N GLY A 366 10.51 9.73 -7.94
CA GLY A 366 11.30 10.17 -9.09
C GLY A 366 10.56 10.04 -10.41
N TRP A 367 9.77 8.97 -10.58
CA TRP A 367 8.95 8.79 -11.77
C TRP A 367 7.89 9.88 -11.86
N VAL A 368 7.16 10.16 -10.77
CA VAL A 368 6.17 11.24 -10.73
C VAL A 368 6.82 12.60 -10.97
N ALA A 369 7.85 12.94 -10.20
CA ALA A 369 8.45 14.27 -10.19
C ALA A 369 9.24 14.61 -11.46
N ARG A 370 9.95 13.64 -12.03
CA ARG A 370 10.96 13.86 -13.07
C ARG A 370 10.77 13.00 -14.32
N ASN A 371 9.70 12.20 -14.35
CA ASN A 371 9.45 11.23 -15.42
C ASN A 371 10.60 10.21 -15.59
N GLU A 372 11.37 9.96 -14.53
CA GLU A 372 12.43 8.96 -14.51
C GLU A 372 11.81 7.56 -14.44
N PRO A 373 11.93 6.72 -15.48
CA PRO A 373 11.30 5.41 -15.46
C PRO A 373 11.91 4.56 -14.33
N PRO A 374 11.06 3.92 -13.51
CA PRO A 374 11.52 2.98 -12.50
C PRO A 374 12.05 1.69 -13.16
N PRO A 375 12.66 0.77 -12.39
CA PRO A 375 12.98 -0.56 -12.90
C PRO A 375 11.81 -1.21 -13.63
N GLU A 376 12.11 -1.99 -14.65
CA GLU A 376 11.08 -2.74 -15.36
C GLU A 376 10.39 -3.74 -14.43
N THR A 377 9.11 -4.04 -14.74
CA THR A 377 8.30 -5.03 -14.01
C THR A 377 9.07 -6.33 -13.76
N ARG A 378 8.90 -6.90 -12.56
CA ARG A 378 9.55 -8.16 -12.14
C ARG A 378 8.50 -9.09 -11.56
N LEU A 379 8.16 -10.13 -12.30
CA LEU A 379 7.12 -11.09 -11.93
C LEU A 379 7.73 -12.45 -11.59
N MET A 380 7.10 -13.16 -10.66
CA MET A 380 7.34 -14.59 -10.48
C MET A 380 6.59 -15.34 -11.59
N PRO A 381 7.22 -16.35 -12.24
CA PRO A 381 6.50 -17.23 -13.14
C PRO A 381 5.48 -18.05 -12.35
N LEU A 382 4.28 -18.19 -12.91
CA LEU A 382 3.16 -18.85 -12.24
C LEU A 382 2.87 -20.23 -12.84
N GLU A 383 2.20 -21.06 -12.05
CA GLU A 383 1.60 -22.32 -12.46
C GLU A 383 0.20 -22.50 -11.84
N PRO A 384 -0.75 -23.15 -12.54
CA PRO A 384 -2.08 -23.45 -12.01
C PRO A 384 -2.04 -24.26 -10.71
N ALA A 385 -2.89 -23.91 -9.75
CA ALA A 385 -3.03 -24.60 -8.47
C ALA A 385 -4.48 -25.05 -8.19
N THR A 386 -5.21 -25.39 -9.25
CA THR A 386 -6.59 -25.87 -9.16
C THR A 386 -6.69 -27.09 -8.26
N GLY A 387 -7.56 -27.03 -7.25
CA GLY A 387 -7.79 -28.14 -6.32
C GLY A 387 -6.74 -28.32 -5.23
N ASP A 388 -5.70 -27.47 -5.18
CA ASP A 388 -4.75 -27.48 -4.06
C ASP A 388 -5.42 -26.93 -2.79
N PRO A 389 -5.55 -27.73 -1.71
CA PRO A 389 -6.16 -27.28 -0.46
C PRO A 389 -5.35 -26.18 0.26
N ALA A 390 -4.08 -25.99 -0.10
CA ALA A 390 -3.25 -24.90 0.41
C ALA A 390 -3.44 -23.57 -0.33
N VAL A 391 -4.29 -23.54 -1.37
CA VAL A 391 -4.58 -22.35 -2.18
C VAL A 391 -6.04 -21.98 -2.06
N LEU A 392 -6.30 -20.69 -1.86
CA LEU A 392 -7.63 -20.13 -1.81
C LEU A 392 -8.28 -20.26 -3.21
N GLN A 393 -9.23 -21.19 -3.31
CA GLN A 393 -9.93 -21.50 -4.57
C GLN A 393 -10.71 -20.29 -5.10
N PRO A 394 -10.95 -20.17 -6.42
CA PRO A 394 -11.72 -19.07 -6.99
C PRO A 394 -13.15 -19.03 -6.42
N PRO A 395 -13.80 -17.85 -6.36
CA PRO A 395 -15.19 -17.76 -5.93
C PRO A 395 -16.11 -18.44 -6.96
N LYS A 396 -17.25 -18.97 -6.53
CA LYS A 396 -18.22 -19.66 -7.40
C LYS A 396 -18.71 -18.80 -8.56
N ALA A 397 -18.75 -17.48 -8.38
CA ALA A 397 -19.14 -16.52 -9.41
C ALA A 397 -18.12 -16.40 -10.57
N LEU A 398 -16.91 -16.95 -10.40
CA LEU A 398 -15.83 -16.96 -11.41
C LEU A 398 -15.42 -18.41 -11.75
N PRO A 399 -16.31 -19.21 -12.36
CA PRO A 399 -16.07 -20.64 -12.58
C PRO A 399 -14.90 -20.92 -13.53
N ASP A 400 -14.55 -19.97 -14.40
CA ASP A 400 -13.46 -20.08 -15.37
C ASP A 400 -12.12 -19.53 -14.86
N ALA A 401 -12.11 -18.94 -13.65
CA ALA A 401 -10.90 -18.34 -13.09
C ALA A 401 -9.92 -19.42 -12.63
N VAL A 402 -8.67 -19.32 -13.09
CA VAL A 402 -7.60 -20.23 -12.67
C VAL A 402 -6.70 -19.50 -11.69
N VAL A 403 -6.80 -19.86 -10.40
CA VAL A 403 -5.84 -19.38 -9.40
C VAL A 403 -4.51 -20.08 -9.61
N GLN A 404 -3.46 -19.28 -9.77
CA GLN A 404 -2.09 -19.74 -9.97
C GLN A 404 -1.19 -19.30 -8.81
N VAL A 405 -0.16 -20.10 -8.55
CA VAL A 405 0.88 -19.83 -7.55
C VAL A 405 2.27 -19.73 -8.19
N PRO A 406 3.25 -19.10 -7.51
CA PRO A 406 4.61 -19.01 -8.02
C PRO A 406 5.25 -20.40 -8.16
N ARG A 407 5.87 -20.65 -9.32
CA ARG A 407 6.75 -21.81 -9.50
C ARG A 407 7.94 -21.70 -8.57
N ARG A 408 8.44 -22.84 -8.11
CA ARG A 408 9.55 -22.93 -7.17
C ARG A 408 10.75 -23.64 -7.79
N ASP A 409 11.94 -23.28 -7.33
CA ASP A 409 13.17 -23.99 -7.66
C ASP A 409 13.28 -25.33 -6.92
N ALA A 410 14.36 -26.08 -7.18
CA ALA A 410 14.63 -27.36 -6.54
C ALA A 410 14.80 -27.26 -5.00
N ASP A 411 15.09 -26.06 -4.49
CA ASP A 411 15.20 -25.81 -3.05
C ASP A 411 13.84 -25.48 -2.42
N GLY A 412 12.82 -25.22 -3.23
CA GLY A 412 11.47 -24.83 -2.83
C GLY A 412 11.27 -23.32 -2.71
N ASN A 413 12.25 -22.49 -3.10
CA ASN A 413 12.10 -21.04 -3.10
C ASN A 413 11.43 -20.57 -4.41
N PRO A 414 10.64 -19.48 -4.38
CA PRO A 414 9.99 -18.97 -5.59
C PRO A 414 11.00 -18.56 -6.66
N LEU A 415 10.69 -18.84 -7.93
CA LEU A 415 11.46 -18.39 -9.09
C LEU A 415 11.10 -16.93 -9.46
N GLY A 416 12.00 -16.25 -10.17
CA GLY A 416 11.75 -14.90 -10.69
C GLY A 416 11.50 -13.85 -9.60
N GLY A 417 10.71 -12.82 -9.96
CA GLY A 417 10.38 -11.70 -9.07
C GLY A 417 11.57 -10.81 -8.70
N VAL A 418 11.35 -9.93 -7.73
CA VAL A 418 12.40 -9.21 -7.01
C VAL A 418 13.02 -10.17 -6.00
N ARG A 419 14.31 -10.48 -6.16
CA ARG A 419 15.05 -11.39 -5.28
C ARG A 419 15.96 -10.60 -4.36
N LEU A 420 15.58 -10.52 -3.08
CA LEU A 420 16.45 -10.02 -2.02
C LEU A 420 17.64 -10.96 -1.78
N PRO A 421 18.73 -10.49 -1.13
CA PRO A 421 19.89 -11.34 -0.82
C PRO A 421 19.52 -12.61 -0.04
N ASP A 422 18.55 -12.54 0.86
CA ASP A 422 17.99 -13.68 1.60
C ASP A 422 17.42 -14.80 0.71
N ILE A 423 17.02 -14.46 -0.52
CA ILE A 423 16.43 -15.38 -1.49
C ILE A 423 17.45 -15.78 -2.57
N ALA A 424 18.38 -14.89 -2.90
CA ALA A 424 19.48 -15.19 -3.79
C ALA A 424 20.55 -16.07 -3.13
N VAL A 425 20.71 -15.98 -1.81
CA VAL A 425 21.69 -16.70 -0.99
C VAL A 425 20.97 -17.35 0.20
N PRO A 426 20.08 -18.33 -0.05
CA PRO A 426 19.10 -18.77 0.94
C PRO A 426 19.73 -19.60 2.08
N LEU A 427 19.21 -19.38 3.29
CA LEU A 427 19.45 -20.24 4.46
C LEU A 427 18.29 -21.22 4.72
N GLY A 428 17.20 -21.10 3.94
CA GLY A 428 16.04 -21.96 4.03
C GLY A 428 15.05 -21.69 2.90
N VAL A 429 13.87 -22.27 3.05
CA VAL A 429 12.73 -22.10 2.15
C VAL A 429 11.84 -20.97 2.68
N HIS A 430 11.58 -19.99 1.83
CA HIS A 430 10.77 -18.81 2.13
C HIS A 430 9.39 -18.84 1.45
N GLY A 431 8.45 -18.09 2.02
CA GLY A 431 7.14 -17.84 1.43
C GLY A 431 6.28 -19.09 1.27
N LEU A 432 6.42 -20.09 2.15
CA LEU A 432 5.53 -21.25 2.18
C LEU A 432 4.17 -20.86 2.75
N GLN A 433 3.10 -21.57 2.36
CA GLN A 433 1.80 -21.41 3.01
C GLN A 433 1.87 -22.00 4.44
N ASN A 434 1.31 -21.30 5.42
CA ASN A 434 1.35 -21.73 6.82
C ASN A 434 -0.05 -22.16 7.31
N ALA A 435 -0.08 -23.20 8.15
CA ALA A 435 -1.28 -23.82 8.68
C ALA A 435 -1.51 -23.42 10.15
N PRO A 436 -2.72 -23.58 10.71
CA PRO A 436 -3.95 -23.99 10.01
C PRO A 436 -4.55 -22.85 9.18
N LEU A 437 -5.05 -23.16 7.99
CA LEU A 437 -5.61 -22.19 7.04
C LEU A 437 -6.94 -21.58 7.49
N SER A 438 -7.64 -22.26 8.40
CA SER A 438 -8.81 -21.72 9.10
C SER A 438 -8.46 -20.52 9.99
N THR A 439 -7.19 -20.38 10.39
CA THR A 439 -6.69 -19.19 11.08
C THR A 439 -6.18 -18.18 10.06
N PHE A 440 -6.96 -17.11 9.85
CA PHE A 440 -6.66 -16.09 8.84
C PHE A 440 -5.22 -15.56 8.94
N THR A 441 -4.75 -15.26 10.15
CA THR A 441 -3.35 -14.82 10.37
C THR A 441 -2.33 -15.82 9.86
N CYS A 442 -2.52 -17.12 10.08
CA CYS A 442 -1.59 -18.15 9.61
C CYS A 442 -1.52 -18.20 8.08
N SER A 443 -2.65 -17.98 7.41
CA SER A 443 -2.65 -17.89 5.94
C SER A 443 -1.85 -16.69 5.40
N LEU A 444 -1.61 -15.64 6.19
CA LEU A 444 -0.96 -14.41 5.73
C LEU A 444 0.52 -14.28 6.12
N VAL A 445 0.92 -14.83 7.27
CA VAL A 445 2.30 -14.70 7.76
C VAL A 445 3.30 -15.55 6.99
N GLY A 446 2.81 -16.49 6.18
CA GLY A 446 3.63 -17.46 5.50
C GLY A 446 4.49 -18.30 6.45
N ALA A 447 5.35 -19.12 5.90
CA ALA A 447 6.25 -19.98 6.66
C ALA A 447 7.67 -19.91 6.13
N TYR A 448 8.60 -20.07 7.05
CA TYR A 448 10.01 -20.31 6.80
C TYR A 448 10.41 -21.70 7.28
N ARG A 449 11.16 -22.42 6.44
CA ARG A 449 11.73 -23.72 6.81
C ARG A 449 13.25 -23.68 6.62
N PRO A 450 14.06 -23.72 7.69
CA PRO A 450 15.52 -23.68 7.56
C PRO A 450 16.04 -24.90 6.81
N PHE A 451 17.13 -24.73 6.06
CA PHE A 451 17.88 -25.87 5.55
C PHE A 451 18.60 -26.58 6.70
N ALA A 452 18.88 -27.87 6.50
CA ALA A 452 19.74 -28.61 7.41
C ALA A 452 21.13 -27.96 7.45
N ARG A 453 21.76 -27.91 8.62
CA ARG A 453 23.13 -27.39 8.74
C ARG A 453 24.13 -28.32 8.06
N ASN A 454 24.01 -29.61 8.35
CA ASN A 454 24.92 -30.66 7.90
C ASN A 454 24.23 -31.60 6.89
N ALA A 455 25.05 -32.30 6.09
CA ALA A 455 24.57 -33.29 5.13
C ALA A 455 23.83 -34.49 5.78
N GLY A 456 23.10 -35.26 4.98
CA GLY A 456 22.50 -36.54 5.39
C GLY A 456 20.97 -36.54 5.59
N GLY A 457 20.27 -35.49 5.18
CA GLY A 457 18.85 -35.28 5.47
C GLY A 457 17.91 -35.24 4.25
N GLY A 458 18.08 -36.09 3.23
CA GLY A 458 17.07 -36.41 2.20
C GLY A 458 16.27 -35.27 1.53
N GLY A 459 16.79 -34.04 1.53
CA GLY A 459 16.09 -32.82 1.11
C GLY A 459 17.01 -31.86 0.34
N PRO A 460 16.66 -30.56 0.25
CA PRO A 460 17.53 -29.56 -0.38
C PRO A 460 18.94 -29.59 0.24
N PRO A 461 20.00 -29.22 -0.52
CA PRO A 461 21.36 -29.16 -0.01
C PRO A 461 21.45 -28.44 1.35
N SER A 462 22.24 -28.99 2.27
CA SER A 462 22.52 -28.41 3.58
C SER A 462 23.37 -27.14 3.47
N LEU A 463 23.49 -26.39 4.57
CA LEU A 463 24.35 -25.21 4.61
C LEU A 463 25.82 -25.56 4.33
N THR A 464 26.32 -26.71 4.85
CA THR A 464 27.69 -27.19 4.57
C THR A 464 27.91 -27.63 3.13
N GLU A 465 26.87 -28.06 2.41
CA GLU A 465 26.96 -28.38 0.99
C GLU A 465 26.89 -27.13 0.11
N ARG A 466 26.23 -26.06 0.59
CA ARG A 466 26.04 -24.79 -0.15
C ARG A 466 27.20 -23.82 -0.03
N TYR A 467 27.70 -23.65 1.19
CA TYR A 467 28.63 -22.58 1.56
C TYR A 467 29.91 -23.18 2.12
N ARG A 468 31.05 -22.76 1.58
CA ARG A 468 32.36 -23.30 1.99
C ARG A 468 32.80 -22.80 3.36
N SER A 469 32.36 -21.60 3.75
CA SER A 469 32.70 -20.94 5.01
C SER A 469 31.74 -19.77 5.28
N GLN A 470 31.78 -19.20 6.49
CA GLN A 470 31.04 -17.99 6.82
C GLN A 470 31.42 -16.84 5.86
N ALA A 471 32.71 -16.71 5.54
CA ALA A 471 33.19 -15.69 4.62
C ALA A 471 32.67 -15.89 3.18
N ASP A 472 32.55 -17.14 2.72
CA ASP A 472 31.92 -17.46 1.43
C ASP A 472 30.45 -17.02 1.41
N TYR A 473 29.68 -17.35 2.44
CA TYR A 473 28.29 -16.90 2.58
C TYR A 473 28.18 -15.36 2.53
N VAL A 474 28.93 -14.64 3.37
CA VAL A 474 28.92 -13.17 3.41
C VAL A 474 29.32 -12.56 2.07
N ASN A 475 30.32 -13.14 1.38
CA ASN A 475 30.73 -12.66 0.06
C ASN A 475 29.64 -12.83 -1.00
N ARG A 476 28.90 -13.94 -0.95
CA ARG A 476 27.74 -14.16 -1.84
C ARG A 476 26.61 -13.20 -1.52
N VAL A 477 26.30 -12.98 -0.24
CA VAL A 477 25.31 -11.97 0.18
C VAL A 477 25.69 -10.59 -0.33
N ARG A 478 26.97 -10.20 -0.22
CA ARG A 478 27.47 -8.91 -0.74
C ARG A 478 27.32 -8.82 -2.27
N ALA A 479 27.56 -9.90 -3.00
CA ALA A 479 27.34 -9.91 -4.44
C ALA A 479 25.84 -9.74 -4.78
N ALA A 480 24.96 -10.47 -4.09
CA ALA A 480 23.51 -10.35 -4.27
C ALA A 480 22.96 -8.98 -3.88
N ALA A 481 23.48 -8.36 -2.82
CA ALA A 481 23.08 -7.01 -2.40
C ALA A 481 23.43 -5.96 -3.46
N ARG A 482 24.65 -6.03 -4.02
CA ARG A 482 25.07 -5.15 -5.13
C ARG A 482 24.23 -5.35 -6.40
N GLU A 483 23.87 -6.59 -6.70
CA GLU A 483 23.00 -6.89 -7.84
C GLU A 483 21.61 -6.27 -7.64
N ALA A 484 21.01 -6.45 -6.46
CA ALA A 484 19.71 -5.86 -6.15
C ALA A 484 19.75 -4.32 -6.12
N GLU A 485 20.86 -3.71 -5.68
CA GLU A 485 21.11 -2.27 -5.79
C GLU A 485 21.19 -1.81 -7.25
N ALA A 486 21.98 -2.50 -8.08
CA ALA A 486 22.11 -2.20 -9.50
C ALA A 486 20.79 -2.34 -10.27
N GLN A 487 19.95 -3.29 -9.86
CA GLN A 487 18.60 -3.48 -10.39
C GLN A 487 17.59 -2.45 -9.85
N GLY A 488 17.97 -1.65 -8.85
CA GLY A 488 17.16 -0.58 -8.27
C GLY A 488 16.15 -1.04 -7.21
N PHE A 489 16.33 -2.22 -6.62
CA PHE A 489 15.46 -2.80 -5.59
C PHE A 489 16.04 -2.80 -4.18
N LEU A 490 17.30 -2.38 -4.03
CA LEU A 490 17.90 -2.00 -2.75
C LEU A 490 18.51 -0.60 -2.86
N LEU A 491 18.49 0.13 -1.76
CA LEU A 491 19.28 1.34 -1.58
C LEU A 491 20.66 0.99 -1.01
N PRO A 492 21.70 1.82 -1.23
CA PRO A 492 23.05 1.53 -0.73
C PRO A 492 23.10 1.30 0.79
N GLU A 493 22.35 2.09 1.56
CA GLU A 493 22.24 1.94 3.02
C GLU A 493 21.57 0.61 3.43
N ASP A 494 20.55 0.17 2.67
CA ASP A 494 19.88 -1.09 2.92
C ASP A 494 20.79 -2.28 2.58
N ALA A 495 21.52 -2.21 1.46
CA ALA A 495 22.50 -3.21 1.08
C ALA A 495 23.58 -3.39 2.15
N ALA A 496 24.07 -2.28 2.73
CA ALA A 496 25.03 -2.32 3.84
C ALA A 496 24.45 -3.02 5.08
N ILE A 497 23.21 -2.70 5.46
CA ILE A 497 22.52 -3.32 6.60
C ILE A 497 22.38 -4.84 6.40
N VAL A 498 21.98 -5.29 5.20
CA VAL A 498 21.84 -6.73 4.90
C VAL A 498 23.19 -7.46 4.98
N VAL A 499 24.24 -6.86 4.42
CA VAL A 499 25.59 -7.47 4.44
C VAL A 499 26.14 -7.55 5.86
N ASN A 500 25.92 -6.52 6.69
CA ASN A 500 26.35 -6.52 8.09
C ASN A 500 25.60 -7.59 8.90
N ALA A 501 24.27 -7.70 8.74
CA ALA A 501 23.48 -8.74 9.40
C ALA A 501 23.96 -10.16 9.05
N ALA A 502 24.34 -10.39 7.78
CA ALA A 502 24.91 -11.65 7.34
C ALA A 502 26.30 -11.94 7.95
N ALA A 503 27.10 -10.91 8.20
CA ALA A 503 28.41 -11.06 8.84
C ALA A 503 28.30 -11.35 10.35
N GLU A 504 27.29 -10.78 11.01
CA GLU A 504 27.08 -10.90 12.45
C GLU A 504 26.43 -12.24 12.87
N THR A 505 25.84 -12.98 11.93
CA THR A 505 25.09 -14.22 12.22
C THR A 505 25.83 -15.47 11.72
N PRO A 506 26.48 -16.27 12.59
CA PRO A 506 27.16 -17.50 12.18
C PRO A 506 26.21 -18.58 11.66
N ILE A 507 26.40 -19.04 10.41
CA ILE A 507 25.47 -19.99 9.78
C ILE A 507 25.83 -21.46 10.02
N PHE A 508 26.99 -21.75 10.61
CA PHE A 508 27.43 -23.12 10.92
C PHE A 508 27.34 -23.48 12.41
N ASP A 509 27.18 -22.50 13.28
CA ASP A 509 27.12 -22.73 14.72
C ASP A 509 25.79 -23.36 15.15
N ALA A 510 25.87 -24.54 15.78
CA ALA A 510 24.71 -25.26 16.30
C ALA A 510 23.94 -24.48 17.38
N GLN A 511 24.58 -23.55 18.09
CA GLN A 511 23.92 -22.69 19.08
C GLN A 511 23.13 -21.55 18.44
N THR A 512 23.45 -21.18 17.19
CA THR A 512 22.67 -20.18 16.47
C THR A 512 21.28 -20.75 16.21
N PRO A 513 20.18 -20.06 16.56
CA PRO A 513 18.84 -20.54 16.24
C PRO A 513 18.65 -20.66 14.73
N SER A 514 18.00 -21.73 14.26
CA SER A 514 17.60 -21.89 12.85
C SER A 514 16.39 -21.02 12.48
N ALA A 515 16.34 -19.81 13.03
CA ALA A 515 15.27 -18.86 12.81
C ALA A 515 15.31 -18.33 11.36
N PRO A 516 14.17 -17.83 10.83
CA PRO A 516 14.20 -17.06 9.59
C PRO A 516 15.24 -15.95 9.70
N PRO A 517 16.11 -15.77 8.68
CA PRO A 517 16.99 -14.61 8.63
C PRO A 517 16.12 -13.35 8.65
N ARG A 518 16.59 -12.34 9.40
CA ARG A 518 15.97 -11.02 9.45
C ARG A 518 16.61 -10.16 8.40
#